data_AF-G7K7X4-F1
#
_entry.id   AF-G7K7X4-F1
#
_cell.length_a   1.000
_cell.length_b   1.000
_cell.length_c   1.000
_cell.angle_alpha   90.00
_cell.angle_beta   90.00
_cell.angle_gamma   90.00
#
_symmetry.space_group_name_H-M   'P 1'
#
loop_
_entity.id
_entity.type
_entity.pdbx_description
1 polymer ?
#
loop_
_entity_poly.entity_id
_entity_poly.type
_entity_poly.pdbx_seq_one_letter_code
_entity_poly.pdbx_strand_id
1 'polypeptide(L)' 'MYKNLSGLPVKNYTSLNLPQELIVQILLRLPVKYLIRSKWVCKLWFSLISNPHFANYHFQLTTHTLRFLCISA' A
#
# COMPACT_ATOMS: atom_id res chain seq x y z
N MET A 1 4.88 7.80 -42.36
CA MET A 1 5.57 8.87 -41.61
C MET A 1 5.11 8.88 -40.14
N TYR A 2 5.48 7.87 -39.36
CA TYR A 2 5.40 7.97 -37.89
C TYR A 2 6.79 8.44 -37.45
N LYS A 3 6.87 9.70 -37.01
CA LYS A 3 8.11 10.30 -36.52
C LYS A 3 8.63 9.48 -35.34
N ASN A 4 9.92 9.16 -35.40
CA ASN A 4 10.71 8.54 -34.35
C ASN A 4 10.52 9.30 -33.03
N LEU A 5 9.91 8.66 -32.04
CA LEU A 5 9.70 9.19 -30.68
C LEU A 5 10.85 8.80 -29.72
N SER A 6 12.00 8.36 -30.24
CA SER A 6 13.16 7.88 -29.49
C SER A 6 14.01 8.98 -28.82
N GLY A 7 13.59 10.25 -28.86
CA GLY A 7 14.42 11.40 -28.44
C GLY A 7 13.89 12.24 -27.28
N LEU A 8 12.71 11.96 -26.74
CA LEU A 8 12.25 12.60 -25.51
C LEU A 8 12.62 11.71 -24.32
N PRO A 9 13.12 12.24 -23.19
CA PRO A 9 13.12 11.47 -21.97
C PRO A 9 11.65 11.11 -21.74
N VAL A 10 11.29 9.85 -21.97
CA VAL A 10 10.04 9.32 -21.48
C VAL A 10 10.17 9.42 -19.97
N LYS A 11 9.80 10.58 -19.42
CA LYS A 11 9.52 10.72 -18.01
C LYS A 11 8.31 9.83 -17.82
N ASN A 12 8.62 8.58 -17.56
CA ASN A 12 7.69 7.59 -17.07
C ASN A 12 7.22 8.13 -15.72
N TYR A 13 6.22 9.01 -15.73
CA TYR A 13 5.50 9.42 -14.53
C TYR A 13 4.81 8.20 -13.87
N THR A 14 4.89 7.02 -14.51
CA THR A 14 4.43 5.72 -14.05
C THR A 14 5.12 5.21 -12.79
N SER A 15 6.23 5.83 -12.34
CA SER A 15 6.73 5.62 -10.98
C SER A 15 6.49 6.87 -10.12
N LEU A 16 5.27 7.02 -9.61
CA LEU A 16 5.09 7.65 -8.31
C LEU A 16 5.90 6.82 -7.30
N ASN A 17 7.19 7.13 -7.16
CA ASN A 17 8.10 6.52 -6.19
C ASN A 17 7.71 7.02 -4.81
N LEU A 18 6.57 6.55 -4.32
CA LEU A 18 6.17 6.76 -2.95
C LEU A 18 7.15 5.99 -2.05
N PRO A 19 7.73 6.63 -1.02
CA PRO A 19 8.56 5.94 -0.04
C PRO A 19 7.84 4.71 0.53
N GLN A 20 8.59 3.62 0.72
CA GLN A 20 8.03 2.35 1.21
C GLN A 20 7.28 2.52 2.54
N GLU A 21 7.77 3.38 3.44
CA GLU A 21 7.11 3.68 4.71
C GLU A 21 5.69 4.22 4.52
N LEU A 22 5.49 5.13 3.56
CA LEU A 22 4.16 5.68 3.29
C LEU A 22 3.23 4.61 2.70
N ILE A 23 3.75 3.72 1.86
CA ILE A 23 2.99 2.57 1.35
C ILE A 23 2.53 1.69 2.51
N VAL A 24 3.42 1.38 3.46
CA VAL A 24 3.08 0.60 4.65
C VAL A 24 2.00 1.31 5.47
N GLN A 25 2.11 2.61 5.72
CA GLN A 25 1.09 3.37 6.44
C GLN A 25 -0.28 3.35 5.75
N ILE A 26 -0.31 3.47 4.41
CA ILE A 26 -1.55 3.36 3.63
C ILE A 26 -2.15 1.97 3.79
N LEU A 27 -1.34 0.93 3.60
CA LEU A 27 -1.79 -0.46 3.72
C LEU A 27 -2.30 -0.76 5.14
N LEU A 28 -1.64 -0.25 6.19
CA LEU A 28 -2.05 -0.45 7.58
C LEU A 28 -3.42 0.16 7.92
N ARG A 29 -3.82 1.22 7.21
CA ARG A 29 -5.14 1.86 7.38
C ARG A 29 -6.26 1.14 6.65
N LEU A 30 -5.95 0.24 5.72
CA LEU A 30 -6.96 -0.50 4.97
C LEU A 30 -7.58 -1.60 5.84
N PRO A 31 -8.91 -1.76 5.84
CA PRO A 31 -9.55 -2.96 6.37
C PRO A 31 -9.05 -4.22 5.67
N VAL A 32 -8.96 -5.35 6.39
CA VAL A 32 -8.39 -6.62 5.89
C VAL A 32 -8.99 -7.05 4.54
N LYS A 33 -10.30 -6.85 4.33
CA LYS A 33 -10.99 -7.17 3.06
C LYS A 33 -10.43 -6.45 1.84
N TYR A 34 -9.94 -5.22 1.99
CA TYR A 34 -9.32 -4.46 0.90
C TYR A 34 -7.85 -4.80 0.76
N LEU A 35 -7.21 -5.12 1.88
CA LEU A 35 -5.81 -5.51 1.98
C LEU A 35 -5.52 -6.82 1.21
N ILE A 36 -6.45 -7.77 1.23
CA ILE A 36 -6.34 -9.00 0.43
C ILE A 36 -6.39 -8.70 -1.07
N ARG A 37 -7.24 -7.77 -1.51
CA ARG A 37 -7.34 -7.37 -2.92
C ARG A 37 -6.12 -6.57 -3.37
N SER A 38 -5.55 -5.77 -2.47
CA SER A 38 -4.43 -4.89 -2.78
C SER A 38 -3.09 -5.62 -3.01
N LYS A 39 -3.00 -6.90 -2.60
CA LYS A 39 -1.88 -7.79 -2.96
C LYS A 39 -1.64 -7.87 -4.47
N TRP A 40 -2.67 -7.71 -5.28
CA TRP A 40 -2.59 -7.87 -6.74
C TRP A 40 -2.20 -6.59 -7.48
N VAL A 41 -2.03 -5.46 -6.78
CA VAL A 41 -1.70 -4.17 -7.41
C VAL A 41 -0.28 -4.18 -7.96
N CYS A 42 0.70 -4.61 -7.16
CA CYS A 42 2.09 -4.74 -7.59
C CYS A 42 2.89 -5.67 -6.68
N LYS A 43 4.08 -6.08 -7.15
CA LYS A 43 4.99 -6.98 -6.40
C LYS A 43 5.39 -6.43 -5.02
N LEU A 44 5.57 -5.12 -4.91
CA LEU A 44 5.93 -4.47 -3.66
C LEU A 44 4.81 -4.61 -2.62
N TRP A 45 3.56 -4.33 -3.01
CA TRP A 45 2.41 -4.47 -2.11
C TRP A 45 2.20 -5.92 -1.69
N PHE A 46 2.32 -6.86 -2.63
CA PHE A 46 2.30 -8.29 -2.32
C PHE A 46 3.33 -8.67 -1.26
N SER A 47 4.58 -8.22 -1.43
CA SER A 47 5.69 -8.52 -0.51
C SER A 47 5.46 -7.92 0.87
N LEU A 48 5.05 -6.65 0.95
CA LEU A 48 4.77 -5.97 2.21
C LEU A 48 3.65 -6.66 3.00
N ILE A 49 2.54 -6.99 2.32
CA ILE A 49 1.37 -7.59 2.97
C ILE A 49 1.65 -9.04 3.41
N SER A 50 2.49 -9.75 2.68
CA SER A 50 2.84 -11.15 3.00
C SER A 50 3.90 -11.25 4.10
N ASN A 51 4.47 -10.14 4.56
CA ASN A 51 5.39 -10.11 5.68
C ASN A 51 4.64 -10.34 7.01
N PRO A 52 5.04 -11.32 7.85
CA PRO A 52 4.38 -11.57 9.13
C PRO A 52 4.42 -10.39 10.10
N HIS A 53 5.47 -9.55 10.03
CA HIS A 53 5.54 -8.33 10.85
C HIS A 53 4.42 -7.34 10.49
N PHE A 54 4.06 -7.26 9.20
CA PHE A 54 2.96 -6.41 8.76
C PHE A 54 1.62 -6.83 9.39
N ALA A 55 1.36 -8.14 9.48
CA ALA A 55 0.14 -8.66 10.12
C ALA A 55 0.08 -8.30 11.62
N ASN A 56 1.21 -8.39 12.33
CA ASN A 56 1.27 -8.00 13.75
C ASN A 56 0.99 -6.50 13.95
N TYR A 57 1.61 -5.64 13.14
CA TYR A 57 1.33 -4.20 13.17
C TYR A 57 -0.14 -3.88 12.87
N HIS A 58 -0.71 -4.53 11.85
CA HIS A 58 -2.11 -4.35 11.47
C HIS A 58 -3.06 -4.76 12.60
N PHE A 59 -2.78 -5.88 13.27
CA PHE A 59 -3.57 -6.37 14.41
C PHE A 59 -3.51 -5.42 15.62
N GLN A 60 -2.33 -4.89 15.96
CA GLN A 60 -2.17 -3.92 17.03
C GLN A 60 -2.96 -2.63 16.76
N LEU A 61 -2.85 -2.09 15.54
CA LEU A 61 -3.57 -0.89 15.13
C LEU A 61 -5.08 -1.07 15.13
N THR A 62 -5.57 -2.17 14.55
CA THR A 62 -7.01 -2.48 14.53
C THR A 62 -7.58 -2.65 15.95
N THR A 63 -6.84 -3.32 16.84
CA THR A 63 -7.21 -3.46 18.26
C THR A 63 -7.30 -2.10 18.97
N HIS A 64 -6.36 -1.19 18.72
CA HIS A 64 -6.41 0.16 19.26
C HIS A 64 -7.60 0.96 18.70
N THR A 65 -7.84 0.94 17.39
CA THR A 65 -8.97 1.66 16.79
C THR A 65 -10.33 1.13 17.27
N LEU A 66 -10.47 -0.18 17.45
CA LEU A 66 -11.69 -0.78 17.99
C LEU A 66 -11.89 -0.42 19.46
N ARG A 67 -10.82 -0.34 20.26
CA ARG A 67 -10.90 0.17 21.63
C ARG A 67 -11.39 1.62 21.69
N PHE A 68 -10.92 2.49 20.80
CA PHE A 68 -11.41 3.88 20.75
C PHE A 68 -12.90 3.96 20.37
N LEU A 69 -13.36 3.11 19.46
CA LEU A 69 -14.76 3.06 19.06
C LEU A 69 -15.67 2.47 20.17
N CYS A 70 -15.19 1.53 20.98
CA CYS A 70 -15.97 0.96 22.08
C CYS A 70 -16.01 1.84 23.34
N ILE A 71 -15.06 2.76 23.54
CA ILE A 71 -15.07 3.70 24.68
C ILE A 71 -15.94 4.93 24.37
N SER A 72 -16.28 5.16 23.10
CA SER A 72 -17.12 6.28 22.65
C SER A 72 -18.58 5.89 22.37
N ALA A 73 -18.97 4.65 22.69
CA ALA A 73 -20.32 4.12 22.52
C ALA A 73 -21.05 3.94 23.86
#